data_AF-A0A2W5ST79-F1
#
_entry.id   AF-A0A2W5ST79-F1
#
_cell.length_a   1.000
_cell.length_b   1.000
_cell.length_c   1.000
_cell.angle_alpha   90.00
_cell.angle_beta   90.00
_cell.angle_gamma   90.00
#
_symmetry.space_group_name_H-M   'P 1'
#
loop_
_entity.id
_entity.type
_entity.pdbx_description
1 polymer ?
#
loop_
_entity_poly.entity_id
_entity_poly.type
_entity_poly.pdbx_seq_one_letter_code
_entity_poly.pdbx_strand_id
1 'polypeptide(L)'
;MVSIMSQPINPNSAEPISGSPSTRAQSASPSQPFHASDKEIRSAVFRLHMRLWKKSWYEGASQWVLVIMTTLYAIGGVAFTASSCVDIARRTGRFSAAAVGAHPAGNMSGPVADNPWTAFAALGATTLLVLAFIWPAGENTVQPAKLAQFPLKPSSLVRALLPTIVVQSRAIIAIGVTIATMVAVILSGNATGQWFTAAIGIVGLILGISCLLVINQALIVTSSSSGGNRSRRNWLYFIVTFLFLSVFIVIQIFASGFASSVTDTILKWVIRIAGWTPLASGPAMIDDATQHAWISLVIRTVLTVVFIIAGLYLWSRSVDRDFASAANTSGKSEDVSPRDSFYLRGVPHTVVGALFSRQLKYWVRDVRFKYAILSFPIMALIFLIMGIATGNNSPVVGSLYIAIVGNSNFASNDIGMDGPANWVHMVAGTRGKDIVIARAIAVIIFDVLLLVPCLVIMVLFADFTPNQKAIIAGACLGGVFAGPAVGLFLSAYNPFPAVKPGVNTMRNNGRQSGPAFVAMLIALAAFTIILGPAVAVPLIGLTGAWFAAAYSLNVDLAMLAGSIALSAKRIDSRYPEIFAKVRKFL
;
A
#
# COMPACT_ATOMS: atom_id res chain seq x y z
N MET A 1 57.37 22.30 36.26
CA MET A 1 58.05 22.88 35.08
C MET A 1 57.47 22.18 33.87
N VAL A 2 56.74 22.79 32.94
CA VAL A 2 56.66 24.17 32.44
C VAL A 2 55.20 24.47 32.04
N SER A 3 54.78 25.69 32.34
CA SER A 3 53.52 26.33 31.93
C SER A 3 53.61 26.76 30.46
N ILE A 4 52.55 26.56 29.66
CA ILE A 4 52.37 27.32 28.42
C ILE A 4 50.97 27.92 28.39
N MET A 5 50.99 29.25 28.37
CA MET A 5 49.91 30.20 28.39
C MET A 5 49.01 30.13 27.14
N SER A 6 47.76 30.50 27.40
CA SER A 6 46.78 31.01 26.45
C SER A 6 47.27 32.24 25.67
N GLN A 7 46.99 32.27 24.36
CA GLN A 7 46.79 33.52 23.63
C GLN A 7 45.50 33.45 22.79
N PRO A 8 44.69 34.53 22.77
CA PRO A 8 43.46 34.61 21.99
C PRO A 8 43.76 35.02 20.54
N ILE A 9 43.19 34.30 19.57
CA ILE A 9 43.26 34.67 18.15
C ILE A 9 42.28 35.81 17.90
N ASN A 10 42.82 36.97 17.52
CA ASN A 10 42.10 38.18 17.14
C ASN A 10 41.40 37.97 15.77
N PRO A 11 40.08 38.18 15.64
CA PRO A 11 39.34 37.93 14.39
C PRO A 11 39.61 38.92 13.23
N ASN A 12 40.41 39.96 13.45
CA ASN A 12 40.46 41.12 12.53
C ASN A 12 41.77 41.31 11.76
N SER A 13 42.59 40.27 11.57
CA SER A 13 43.83 40.36 10.80
C SER A 13 43.95 39.27 9.73
N ALA A 14 43.12 39.37 8.69
CA ALA A 14 43.37 38.68 7.42
C ALA A 14 43.60 39.73 6.32
N GLU A 15 44.85 39.80 5.85
CA GLU A 15 45.24 40.54 4.66
C GLU A 15 44.46 40.04 3.41
N PRO A 16 44.12 40.92 2.46
CA PRO A 16 43.42 40.52 1.25
C PRO A 16 44.38 39.81 0.30
N ILE A 17 44.19 38.50 0.13
CA ILE A 17 44.86 37.71 -0.91
C ILE A 17 44.37 38.21 -2.28
N SER A 18 45.28 38.82 -3.03
CA SER A 18 45.09 39.25 -4.41
C SER A 18 44.97 38.04 -5.34
N GLY A 19 43.76 37.82 -5.88
CA GLY A 19 43.54 36.75 -6.85
C GLY A 19 42.12 36.21 -6.91
N SER A 20 41.11 37.08 -6.99
CA SER A 20 39.75 36.67 -7.39
C SER A 20 39.50 37.11 -8.84
N PRO A 21 39.07 36.21 -9.75
CA PRO A 21 38.61 36.64 -11.06
C PRO A 21 37.40 37.54 -10.86
N SER A 22 37.52 38.81 -11.27
CA SER A 22 36.42 39.76 -11.34
C SER A 22 35.33 39.16 -12.23
N THR A 23 34.36 38.49 -11.63
CA THR A 23 33.09 38.20 -12.30
C THR A 23 32.44 39.54 -12.49
N ARG A 24 32.63 40.08 -13.69
CA ARG A 24 31.87 41.19 -14.24
C ARG A 24 30.40 40.89 -13.93
N ALA A 25 29.86 41.58 -12.92
CA ALA A 25 28.43 41.65 -12.70
C ALA A 25 27.88 42.42 -13.90
N GLN A 26 27.70 41.71 -15.02
CA GLN A 26 26.74 42.08 -16.02
C GLN A 26 25.42 42.12 -15.26
N SER A 27 24.97 43.33 -14.96
CA SER A 27 23.58 43.62 -14.63
C SER A 27 22.73 42.85 -15.64
N ALA A 28 22.18 41.73 -15.20
CA ALA A 28 21.19 41.01 -15.97
C ALA A 28 20.06 42.01 -16.17
N SER A 29 19.92 42.51 -17.40
CA SER A 29 18.64 42.96 -17.93
C SER A 29 17.57 42.03 -17.37
N PRO A 30 16.43 42.53 -16.86
CA PRO A 30 15.36 41.66 -16.39
C PRO A 30 15.09 40.67 -17.51
N SER A 31 15.42 39.40 -17.26
CA SER A 31 15.28 38.35 -18.24
C SER A 31 13.83 38.42 -18.70
N GLN A 32 13.62 38.55 -20.02
CA GLN A 32 12.28 38.44 -20.57
C GLN A 32 11.61 37.23 -19.92
N PRO A 33 10.36 37.34 -19.42
CA PRO A 33 9.68 36.22 -18.83
C PRO A 33 9.74 35.07 -19.82
N PHE A 34 10.34 33.95 -19.40
CA PHE A 34 10.55 32.77 -20.23
C PHE A 34 9.17 32.22 -20.65
N HIS A 35 8.65 32.71 -21.78
CA HIS A 35 7.39 32.28 -22.35
C HIS A 35 7.64 31.01 -23.17
N ALA A 36 7.94 29.90 -22.47
CA ALA A 36 7.94 28.60 -23.11
C ALA A 36 6.55 28.30 -23.69
N SER A 37 6.51 27.81 -24.93
CA SER A 37 5.26 27.35 -25.53
C SER A 37 4.69 26.16 -24.72
N ASP A 38 3.37 26.04 -24.62
CA ASP A 38 2.70 24.89 -23.99
C ASP A 38 3.21 23.55 -24.56
N LYS A 39 3.59 23.52 -25.84
CA LYS A 39 4.17 22.34 -26.50
C LYS A 39 5.56 21.98 -25.95
N GLU A 40 6.39 22.98 -25.67
CA GLU A 40 7.74 22.82 -25.13
C GLU A 40 7.69 22.37 -23.68
N ILE A 41 6.80 22.98 -22.87
CA ILE A 41 6.54 22.57 -21.49
C ILE A 41 6.11 21.11 -21.45
N ARG A 42 5.13 20.72 -22.28
CA ARG A 42 4.68 19.33 -22.38
C ARG A 42 5.81 18.37 -22.76
N SER A 43 6.61 18.73 -23.76
CA SER A 43 7.73 17.89 -24.20
C SER A 43 8.81 17.77 -23.13
N ALA A 44 9.15 18.86 -22.44
CA ALA A 44 10.13 18.87 -21.36
C ALA A 44 9.67 18.05 -20.16
N VAL A 45 8.42 18.24 -19.70
CA VAL A 45 7.81 17.47 -18.60
C VAL A 45 7.77 15.98 -18.94
N PHE A 46 7.36 15.62 -20.16
CA PHE A 46 7.32 14.23 -20.60
C PHE A 46 8.72 13.61 -20.69
N ARG A 47 9.71 14.32 -21.23
CA ARG A 47 11.11 13.86 -21.27
C ARG A 47 11.70 13.69 -19.87
N LEU A 48 11.39 14.60 -18.95
CA LEU A 48 11.79 14.49 -17.55
C LEU A 48 11.15 13.27 -16.90
N HIS A 49 9.85 13.07 -17.08
CA HIS A 49 9.13 11.88 -16.61
C HIS A 49 9.79 10.61 -17.14
N MET A 50 10.05 10.52 -18.45
CA MET A 50 10.69 9.35 -19.05
C MET A 50 12.10 9.08 -18.52
N ARG A 51 12.91 10.12 -18.29
CA ARG A 51 14.25 9.95 -17.69
C ARG A 51 14.17 9.45 -16.26
N LEU A 52 13.28 10.02 -15.45
CA LEU A 52 13.10 9.63 -14.05
C LEU A 52 12.46 8.24 -13.94
N TRP A 53 11.53 7.90 -14.84
CA TRP A 53 10.91 6.58 -14.94
C TRP A 53 11.96 5.52 -15.28
N LYS A 54 12.78 5.72 -16.33
CA LYS A 54 13.89 4.79 -16.63
C LYS A 54 14.83 4.64 -15.43
N LYS A 55 15.22 5.75 -14.81
CA LYS A 55 16.08 5.73 -13.63
C LYS A 55 15.47 4.97 -12.45
N SER A 56 14.15 5.07 -12.25
CA SER A 56 13.48 4.38 -11.14
C SER A 56 13.53 2.86 -11.29
N TRP A 57 13.50 2.33 -12.51
CA TRP A 57 13.66 0.90 -12.80
C TRP A 57 15.08 0.38 -12.52
N TYR A 58 16.11 1.21 -12.75
CA TYR A 58 17.51 0.83 -12.50
C TYR A 58 17.88 0.94 -11.02
N GLU A 59 17.37 1.95 -10.31
CA GLU A 59 17.70 2.16 -8.88
C GLU A 59 16.78 1.39 -7.92
N GLY A 60 15.67 0.83 -8.41
CA GLY A 60 14.61 0.27 -7.57
C GLY A 60 14.22 -1.17 -7.93
N ALA A 61 14.89 -2.16 -7.32
CA ALA A 61 14.42 -3.56 -7.31
C ALA A 61 12.96 -3.68 -6.78
N SER A 62 12.52 -2.69 -5.99
CA SER A 62 11.15 -2.53 -5.51
C SER A 62 10.08 -2.45 -6.60
N GLN A 63 10.40 -1.79 -7.71
CA GLN A 63 9.44 -1.54 -8.77
C GLN A 63 9.16 -2.82 -9.56
N TRP A 64 10.20 -3.60 -9.84
CA TRP A 64 10.09 -4.92 -10.47
C TRP A 64 9.17 -5.85 -9.70
N VAL A 65 9.38 -5.93 -8.40
CA VAL A 65 8.56 -6.76 -7.50
C VAL A 65 7.10 -6.33 -7.53
N LEU A 66 6.83 -5.03 -7.46
CA LEU A 66 5.46 -4.51 -7.51
C LEU A 66 4.77 -4.82 -8.86
N VAL A 67 5.51 -4.70 -9.96
CA VAL A 67 5.02 -5.02 -11.30
C VAL A 67 4.76 -6.52 -11.45
N ILE A 68 5.63 -7.38 -10.93
CA ILE A 68 5.42 -8.83 -10.96
C ILE A 68 4.15 -9.18 -10.19
N MET A 69 3.95 -8.65 -8.98
CA MET A 69 2.75 -8.93 -8.18
C MET A 69 1.48 -8.42 -8.84
N THR A 70 1.50 -7.19 -9.34
CA THR A 70 0.36 -6.60 -10.05
C THR A 70 0.04 -7.40 -11.31
N THR A 71 1.07 -7.89 -12.02
CA THR A 71 0.93 -8.76 -13.20
C THR A 71 0.36 -10.13 -12.82
N LEU A 72 0.85 -10.77 -11.75
CA LEU A 72 0.32 -12.06 -11.29
C LEU A 72 -1.17 -11.97 -10.95
N TYR A 73 -1.58 -10.90 -10.28
CA TYR A 73 -2.99 -10.66 -10.00
C TYR A 73 -3.79 -10.37 -11.28
N ALA A 74 -3.23 -9.57 -12.19
CA ALA A 74 -3.84 -9.28 -13.49
C ALA A 74 -4.05 -10.56 -14.33
N ILE A 75 -3.10 -11.52 -14.29
CA ILE A 75 -3.23 -12.82 -14.95
C ILE A 75 -4.43 -13.59 -14.39
N GLY A 76 -4.64 -13.58 -13.07
CA GLY A 76 -5.84 -14.17 -12.45
C GLY A 76 -7.14 -13.55 -12.99
N GLY A 77 -7.16 -12.23 -13.15
CA GLY A 77 -8.29 -11.52 -13.77
C GLY A 77 -8.51 -11.90 -15.24
N VAL A 78 -7.45 -12.00 -16.04
CA VAL A 78 -7.54 -12.42 -17.44
C VAL A 78 -8.03 -13.87 -17.56
N ALA A 79 -7.53 -14.78 -16.71
CA ALA A 79 -7.97 -16.16 -16.66
C ALA A 79 -9.47 -16.28 -16.33
N PHE A 80 -9.95 -15.45 -15.39
CA PHE A 80 -11.37 -15.36 -15.06
C PHE A 80 -12.21 -14.81 -16.23
N THR A 81 -11.72 -13.80 -16.94
CA THR A 81 -12.41 -13.27 -18.14
C THR A 81 -12.52 -14.34 -19.24
N ALA A 82 -11.45 -15.11 -19.44
CA ALA A 82 -11.42 -16.20 -20.39
C ALA A 82 -12.41 -17.31 -20.01
N SER A 83 -12.52 -17.67 -18.73
CA SER A 83 -13.49 -18.67 -18.27
C SER A 83 -14.94 -18.21 -18.44
N SER A 84 -15.25 -16.94 -18.19
CA SER A 84 -16.59 -16.37 -18.46
C SER A 84 -16.94 -16.43 -19.95
N CYS A 85 -15.98 -16.17 -20.86
CA CYS A 85 -16.21 -16.28 -22.30
C CYS A 85 -16.50 -17.73 -22.73
N VAL A 86 -15.80 -18.69 -22.14
CA VAL A 86 -16.04 -20.12 -22.36
C VAL A 86 -17.44 -20.50 -21.87
N ASP A 87 -17.88 -19.99 -20.71
CA ASP A 87 -19.23 -20.28 -20.19
C ASP A 87 -20.34 -19.69 -21.07
N ILE A 88 -20.18 -18.44 -21.53
CA ILE A 88 -21.10 -17.80 -22.49
C ILE A 88 -21.16 -18.62 -23.80
N ALA A 89 -20.00 -19.04 -24.31
CA ALA A 89 -19.91 -19.83 -25.53
C ALA A 89 -20.56 -21.22 -25.39
N ARG A 90 -20.44 -21.87 -24.22
CA ARG A 90 -21.11 -23.13 -23.88
C ARG A 90 -22.63 -22.97 -23.88
N ARG A 91 -23.17 -21.89 -23.29
CA ARG A 91 -24.62 -21.62 -23.25
C ARG A 91 -25.22 -21.41 -24.64
N THR A 92 -24.45 -20.84 -25.56
CA THR A 92 -24.87 -20.60 -26.95
C THR A 92 -24.70 -21.81 -27.88
N GLY A 93 -24.28 -22.97 -27.35
CA GLY A 93 -24.18 -24.23 -28.10
C GLY A 93 -23.05 -24.29 -29.14
N ARG A 94 -22.09 -23.35 -29.10
CA ARG A 94 -21.06 -23.19 -30.15
C ARG A 94 -19.69 -23.79 -29.81
N PHE A 95 -19.49 -24.36 -28.62
CA PHE A 95 -18.24 -25.03 -28.23
C PHE A 95 -18.48 -26.36 -27.51
N SER A 96 -17.90 -27.45 -28.05
CA SER A 96 -17.80 -28.74 -27.38
C SER A 96 -16.70 -28.72 -26.30
N ALA A 97 -17.02 -29.26 -25.13
CA ALA A 97 -16.33 -29.08 -23.85
C ALA A 97 -14.89 -29.66 -23.74
N ALA A 98 -14.26 -30.10 -24.84
CA ALA A 98 -12.98 -30.83 -24.80
C ALA A 98 -11.72 -29.98 -25.07
N ALA A 99 -11.83 -28.75 -25.57
CA ALA A 99 -10.69 -28.03 -26.14
C ALA A 99 -9.91 -27.10 -25.18
N VAL A 100 -10.40 -26.84 -23.97
CA VAL A 100 -9.71 -25.98 -23.01
C VAL A 100 -9.71 -26.68 -21.67
N GLY A 101 -8.58 -27.28 -21.29
CA GLY A 101 -8.33 -27.93 -20.00
C GLY A 101 -8.32 -26.97 -18.81
N ALA A 102 -9.29 -26.04 -18.75
CA ALA A 102 -9.60 -25.31 -17.55
C ALA A 102 -10.38 -26.25 -16.62
N HIS A 103 -9.93 -26.35 -15.37
CA HIS A 103 -10.64 -27.03 -14.27
C HIS A 103 -12.16 -26.73 -14.37
N PRO A 104 -13.04 -27.71 -14.07
CA PRO A 104 -14.47 -27.48 -14.07
C PRO A 104 -14.82 -26.48 -12.96
N ALA A 105 -14.70 -25.18 -13.24
CA ALA A 105 -15.47 -24.18 -12.53
C ALA A 105 -16.93 -24.56 -12.82
N GLY A 106 -17.66 -24.96 -11.78
CA GLY A 106 -19.08 -25.27 -11.90
C GLY A 106 -19.78 -24.14 -12.66
N ASN A 107 -20.84 -24.48 -13.42
CA ASN A 107 -21.67 -23.51 -14.14
C ASN A 107 -21.77 -22.22 -13.33
N MET A 108 -21.26 -21.10 -13.86
CA MET A 108 -21.37 -19.80 -13.16
C MET A 108 -22.85 -19.51 -13.02
N SER A 109 -23.44 -19.86 -11.88
CA SER A 109 -24.83 -19.60 -11.55
C SER A 109 -24.85 -18.46 -10.56
N GLY A 110 -25.78 -17.53 -10.75
CA GLY A 110 -25.94 -16.39 -9.88
C GLY A 110 -25.57 -15.03 -10.48
N PRO A 111 -25.44 -13.99 -9.63
CA PRO A 111 -25.41 -12.56 -10.00
C PRO A 111 -24.31 -12.14 -10.97
N VAL A 112 -23.16 -12.80 -10.86
CA VAL A 112 -21.96 -12.53 -11.67
C VAL A 112 -22.17 -13.04 -13.10
N ALA A 113 -22.99 -14.08 -13.28
CA ALA A 113 -23.32 -14.60 -14.60
C ALA A 113 -24.34 -13.71 -15.34
N ASP A 114 -25.16 -12.96 -14.60
CA ASP A 114 -26.16 -12.06 -15.17
C ASP A 114 -25.50 -10.81 -15.80
N ASN A 115 -24.41 -10.31 -15.20
CA ASN A 115 -23.65 -9.15 -15.70
C ASN A 115 -22.13 -9.37 -15.51
N PRO A 116 -21.51 -10.24 -16.34
CA PRO A 116 -20.12 -10.66 -16.13
C PRO A 116 -19.11 -9.53 -16.39
N TRP A 117 -19.42 -8.63 -17.33
CA TRP A 117 -18.48 -7.58 -17.75
C TRP A 117 -18.41 -6.45 -16.72
N THR A 118 -19.55 -6.03 -16.15
CA THR A 118 -19.58 -5.10 -15.00
C THR A 118 -18.87 -5.67 -13.78
N ALA A 119 -19.16 -6.92 -13.42
CA ALA A 119 -18.55 -7.54 -12.25
C ALA A 119 -17.02 -7.60 -12.39
N PHE A 120 -16.54 -8.04 -13.55
CA PHE A 120 -15.11 -8.10 -13.83
C PHE A 120 -14.44 -6.72 -13.78
N ALA A 121 -15.04 -5.72 -14.46
CA ALA A 121 -14.51 -4.37 -14.47
C ALA A 121 -14.51 -3.73 -13.08
N ALA A 122 -15.59 -3.91 -12.31
CA ALA A 122 -15.69 -3.42 -10.94
C ALA A 122 -14.59 -4.03 -10.06
N LEU A 123 -14.37 -5.35 -10.16
CA LEU A 123 -13.31 -6.04 -9.41
C LEU A 123 -11.93 -5.53 -9.82
N GLY A 124 -11.62 -5.48 -11.12
CA GLY A 124 -10.32 -5.01 -11.63
C GLY A 124 -10.02 -3.54 -11.29
N ALA A 125 -11.01 -2.66 -11.45
CA ALA A 125 -10.93 -1.26 -11.07
C ALA A 125 -10.68 -1.08 -9.57
N THR A 126 -11.41 -1.84 -8.75
CA THR A 126 -11.27 -1.81 -7.30
C THR A 126 -9.89 -2.28 -6.88
N THR A 127 -9.38 -3.37 -7.46
CA THR A 127 -8.01 -3.85 -7.19
C THR A 127 -6.97 -2.79 -7.57
N LEU A 128 -7.12 -2.14 -8.73
CA LEU A 128 -6.20 -1.10 -9.17
C LEU A 128 -6.14 0.05 -8.16
N LEU A 129 -7.30 0.53 -7.68
CA LEU A 129 -7.36 1.59 -6.69
C LEU A 129 -6.81 1.15 -5.33
N VAL A 130 -7.13 -0.06 -4.88
CA VAL A 130 -6.58 -0.64 -3.65
C VAL A 130 -5.05 -0.70 -3.72
N LEU A 131 -4.49 -1.22 -4.82
CA LEU A 131 -3.05 -1.24 -5.05
C LEU A 131 -2.47 0.17 -5.16
N ALA A 132 -3.23 1.14 -5.68
CA ALA A 132 -2.86 2.55 -5.69
C ALA A 132 -2.66 3.13 -4.29
N PHE A 133 -3.52 2.76 -3.35
CA PHE A 133 -3.48 3.29 -1.99
C PHE A 133 -2.51 2.54 -1.06
N ILE A 134 -2.48 1.21 -1.11
CA ILE A 134 -1.64 0.39 -0.21
C ILE A 134 -0.16 0.53 -0.58
N TRP A 135 0.13 0.48 -1.87
CA TRP A 135 1.50 0.64 -2.37
C TRP A 135 1.53 1.80 -3.34
N PRO A 136 1.93 3.02 -2.94
CA PRO A 136 2.11 4.10 -3.89
C PRO A 136 3.23 3.77 -4.90
N ALA A 137 2.95 3.88 -6.20
CA ALA A 137 3.99 3.64 -7.23
C ALA A 137 5.07 4.74 -7.14
N GLY A 138 6.35 4.34 -7.13
CA GLY A 138 7.47 5.28 -7.13
C GLY A 138 7.71 6.01 -8.45
N GLU A 139 6.84 5.81 -9.44
CA GLU A 139 6.95 6.36 -10.79
C GLU A 139 6.40 7.78 -10.89
N ASN A 140 5.59 8.23 -9.91
CA ASN A 140 5.08 9.61 -9.79
C ASN A 140 6.17 10.57 -9.27
N THR A 141 7.25 10.70 -10.03
CA THR A 141 8.44 11.48 -9.68
C THR A 141 8.30 12.96 -10.04
N VAL A 142 7.49 13.29 -11.05
CA VAL A 142 7.18 14.66 -11.46
C VAL A 142 6.04 15.21 -10.62
N GLN A 143 6.37 15.87 -9.51
CA GLN A 143 5.38 16.42 -8.58
C GLN A 143 5.00 17.85 -8.97
N PRO A 144 3.70 18.18 -9.08
CA PRO A 144 3.26 19.56 -9.33
C PRO A 144 3.81 20.56 -8.30
N ALA A 145 3.88 20.15 -7.03
CA ALA A 145 4.44 20.96 -5.95
C ALA A 145 5.94 21.29 -6.11
N LYS A 146 6.73 20.40 -6.73
CA LYS A 146 8.15 20.68 -7.03
C LYS A 146 8.29 21.59 -8.24
N LEU A 147 7.38 21.44 -9.21
CA LEU A 147 7.33 22.28 -10.40
C LEU A 147 6.72 23.66 -10.13
N ALA A 148 6.02 23.83 -9.00
CA ALA A 148 5.47 25.11 -8.55
C ALA A 148 6.54 26.16 -8.22
N GLN A 149 7.81 25.75 -8.10
CA GLN A 149 8.94 26.67 -7.97
C GLN A 149 9.30 27.37 -9.30
N PHE A 150 8.82 26.84 -10.43
CA PHE A 150 9.00 27.44 -11.75
C PHE A 150 7.76 28.28 -12.13
N PRO A 151 7.93 29.34 -12.95
CA PRO A 151 6.84 30.22 -13.39
C PRO A 151 5.95 29.54 -14.45
N LEU A 152 5.31 28.43 -14.10
CA LEU A 152 4.44 27.64 -14.97
C LEU A 152 2.97 27.92 -14.67
N LYS A 153 2.13 27.99 -15.72
CA LYS A 153 0.68 28.04 -15.57
C LYS A 153 0.15 26.65 -15.16
N PRO A 154 -0.69 26.53 -14.12
CA PRO A 154 -1.24 25.23 -13.68
C PRO A 154 -1.99 24.47 -14.78
N SER A 155 -2.77 25.17 -15.61
CA SER A 155 -3.54 24.57 -16.71
C SER A 155 -2.65 23.97 -17.81
N SER A 156 -1.48 24.57 -18.06
CA SER A 156 -0.48 24.03 -18.98
C SER A 156 0.23 22.82 -18.39
N LEU A 157 0.43 22.79 -17.06
CA LEU A 157 1.02 21.65 -16.38
C LEU A 157 0.10 20.42 -16.37
N VAL A 158 -1.21 20.58 -16.11
CA VAL A 158 -2.17 19.47 -16.17
C VAL A 158 -2.16 18.82 -17.56
N ARG A 159 -2.19 19.64 -18.62
CA ARG A 159 -2.09 19.17 -20.01
C ARG A 159 -0.75 18.51 -20.32
N ALA A 160 0.34 18.98 -19.70
CA ALA A 160 1.66 18.38 -19.83
C ALA A 160 1.77 17.03 -19.12
N LEU A 161 1.02 16.82 -18.04
CA LEU A 161 1.02 15.59 -17.25
C LEU A 161 0.07 14.51 -17.79
N LEU A 162 -0.95 14.85 -18.58
CA LEU A 162 -1.84 13.85 -19.20
C LEU A 162 -1.12 12.66 -19.86
N PRO A 163 -0.12 12.86 -20.75
CA PRO A 163 0.58 11.72 -21.36
C PRO A 163 1.40 10.89 -20.37
N THR A 164 1.75 11.45 -19.21
CA THR A 164 2.50 10.71 -18.17
C THR A 164 1.64 9.70 -17.42
N ILE A 165 0.30 9.82 -17.47
CA ILE A 165 -0.63 8.87 -16.83
C ILE A 165 -0.55 7.50 -17.51
N VAL A 166 -0.45 7.48 -18.84
CA VAL A 166 -0.37 6.24 -19.63
C VAL A 166 0.99 5.54 -19.42
N VAL A 167 2.05 6.33 -19.18
CA VAL A 167 3.41 5.84 -18.94
C VAL A 167 3.64 5.62 -17.45
N GLN A 168 2.81 4.77 -16.86
CA GLN A 168 2.96 4.22 -15.52
C GLN A 168 2.77 2.71 -15.60
N SER A 169 3.56 1.93 -14.87
CA SER A 169 3.50 0.45 -14.88
C SER A 169 2.09 -0.08 -14.68
N ARG A 170 1.34 0.50 -13.74
CA ARG A 170 -0.06 0.12 -13.45
C ARG A 170 -1.01 0.43 -14.59
N ALA A 171 -0.82 1.59 -15.21
CA ALA A 171 -1.64 1.97 -16.36
C ALA A 171 -1.37 1.03 -17.53
N ILE A 172 -0.10 0.66 -17.78
CA ILE A 172 0.27 -0.30 -18.82
C ILE A 172 -0.35 -1.68 -18.55
N ILE A 173 -0.28 -2.19 -17.32
CA ILE A 173 -0.92 -3.47 -16.95
C ILE A 173 -2.44 -3.39 -17.13
N ALA A 174 -3.08 -2.31 -16.65
CA ALA A 174 -4.52 -2.13 -16.76
C ALA A 174 -4.99 -2.01 -18.22
N ILE A 175 -4.22 -1.32 -19.07
CA ILE A 175 -4.45 -1.25 -20.51
C ILE A 175 -4.29 -2.65 -21.13
N GLY A 176 -3.26 -3.41 -20.75
CA GLY A 176 -3.06 -4.79 -21.21
C GLY A 176 -4.23 -5.71 -20.86
N VAL A 177 -4.74 -5.63 -19.62
CA VAL A 177 -5.94 -6.37 -19.19
C VAL A 177 -7.16 -5.92 -19.99
N THR A 178 -7.34 -4.61 -20.20
CA THR A 178 -8.46 -4.07 -20.99
C THR A 178 -8.41 -4.56 -22.44
N ILE A 179 -7.22 -4.63 -23.04
CA ILE A 179 -7.03 -5.19 -24.39
C ILE A 179 -7.38 -6.67 -24.42
N ALA A 180 -6.96 -7.46 -23.41
CA ALA A 180 -7.35 -8.85 -23.30
C ALA A 180 -8.88 -9.01 -23.18
N THR A 181 -9.54 -8.15 -22.40
CA THR A 181 -11.00 -8.10 -22.29
C THR A 181 -11.65 -7.68 -23.61
N MET A 182 -11.08 -6.74 -24.37
CA MET A 182 -11.59 -6.37 -25.71
C MET A 182 -11.54 -7.56 -26.68
N VAL A 183 -10.43 -8.29 -26.70
CA VAL A 183 -10.32 -9.51 -27.52
C VAL A 183 -11.38 -10.52 -27.11
N ALA A 184 -11.59 -10.71 -25.80
CA ALA A 184 -12.61 -11.60 -25.27
C ALA A 184 -14.04 -11.19 -25.70
N VAL A 185 -14.36 -9.90 -25.65
CA VAL A 185 -15.64 -9.34 -26.13
C VAL A 185 -15.83 -9.54 -27.64
N ILE A 186 -14.78 -9.31 -28.45
CA ILE A 186 -14.83 -9.55 -29.90
C ILE A 186 -15.09 -11.02 -30.19
N LEU A 187 -14.35 -11.93 -29.55
CA LEU A 187 -14.53 -13.37 -29.75
C LEU A 187 -15.94 -13.83 -29.36
N SER A 188 -16.48 -13.30 -28.25
CA SER A 188 -17.86 -13.55 -27.81
C SER A 188 -18.90 -12.99 -28.78
N GLY A 189 -18.69 -11.77 -29.29
CA GLY A 189 -19.56 -11.13 -30.30
C GLY A 189 -19.59 -11.91 -31.62
N ASN A 190 -18.45 -12.40 -32.09
CA ASN A 190 -18.35 -13.22 -33.30
C ASN A 190 -19.06 -14.56 -33.11
N ALA A 191 -18.89 -15.16 -31.93
CA ALA A 191 -19.55 -16.40 -31.54
C ALA A 191 -21.06 -16.23 -31.32
N THR A 192 -21.61 -15.02 -31.23
CA THR A 192 -23.06 -14.79 -31.10
C THR A 192 -23.69 -14.12 -32.32
N GLY A 193 -22.87 -13.67 -33.28
CA GLY A 193 -23.31 -12.90 -34.45
C GLY A 193 -23.67 -11.45 -34.14
N GLN A 194 -23.40 -10.97 -32.92
CA GLN A 194 -23.77 -9.64 -32.44
C GLN A 194 -22.61 -8.65 -32.57
N TRP A 195 -22.18 -8.35 -33.79
CA TRP A 195 -21.07 -7.43 -34.05
C TRP A 195 -21.30 -6.02 -33.50
N PHE A 196 -22.55 -5.57 -33.46
CA PHE A 196 -22.94 -4.26 -32.95
C PHE A 196 -22.73 -4.12 -31.43
N THR A 197 -23.03 -5.17 -30.65
CA THR A 197 -22.81 -5.15 -29.19
C THR A 197 -21.32 -5.20 -28.85
N ALA A 198 -20.52 -5.92 -29.64
CA ALA A 198 -19.06 -5.92 -29.51
C ALA A 198 -18.45 -4.54 -29.79
N ALA A 199 -18.92 -3.83 -30.82
CA ALA A 199 -18.44 -2.47 -31.14
C ALA A 199 -18.74 -1.47 -30.00
N ILE A 200 -19.95 -1.50 -29.45
CA ILE A 200 -20.33 -0.70 -28.27
C ILE A 200 -19.45 -1.07 -27.07
N GLY A 201 -19.20 -2.36 -26.89
CA GLY A 201 -18.36 -2.86 -25.80
C GLY A 201 -16.93 -2.33 -25.82
N ILE A 202 -16.32 -2.26 -27.01
CA ILE A 202 -14.98 -1.67 -27.18
C ILE A 202 -14.99 -0.19 -26.76
N VAL A 203 -16.00 0.58 -27.20
CA VAL A 203 -16.13 1.99 -26.80
C VAL A 203 -16.31 2.12 -25.29
N GLY A 204 -17.15 1.29 -24.68
CA GLY A 204 -17.35 1.25 -23.23
C GLY A 204 -16.07 0.93 -22.44
N LEU A 205 -15.26 0.00 -22.93
CA LEU A 205 -13.96 -0.35 -22.33
C LEU A 205 -12.94 0.80 -22.44
N ILE A 206 -12.87 1.49 -23.59
CA ILE A 206 -11.99 2.67 -23.78
C ILE A 206 -12.39 3.80 -22.83
N LEU A 207 -13.69 4.10 -22.73
CA LEU A 207 -14.20 5.11 -21.81
C LEU A 207 -13.96 4.72 -20.34
N GLY A 208 -14.18 3.44 -20.03
CA GLY A 208 -13.93 2.87 -18.70
C GLY A 208 -12.48 3.03 -18.24
N ILE A 209 -11.52 2.55 -19.03
CA ILE A 209 -10.09 2.66 -18.68
C ILE A 209 -9.65 4.13 -18.59
N SER A 210 -10.14 5.00 -19.48
CA SER A 210 -9.84 6.43 -19.44
C SER A 210 -10.36 7.08 -18.15
N CYS A 211 -11.59 6.77 -17.74
CA CYS A 211 -12.19 7.21 -16.49
C CYS A 211 -11.36 6.76 -15.28
N LEU A 212 -10.99 5.47 -15.23
CA LEU A 212 -10.20 4.89 -14.14
C LEU A 212 -8.83 5.53 -14.01
N LEU A 213 -8.12 5.73 -15.12
CA LEU A 213 -6.79 6.35 -15.12
C LEU A 213 -6.83 7.81 -14.64
N VAL A 214 -7.82 8.58 -15.10
CA VAL A 214 -8.01 9.98 -14.67
C VAL A 214 -8.37 10.04 -13.18
N ILE A 215 -9.30 9.21 -12.72
CA ILE A 215 -9.72 9.19 -11.31
C ILE A 215 -8.58 8.74 -10.40
N ASN A 216 -7.86 7.69 -10.78
CA ASN A 216 -6.68 7.24 -10.04
C ASN A 216 -5.66 8.38 -9.88
N GLN A 217 -5.34 9.10 -10.98
CA GLN A 217 -4.42 10.23 -10.92
C GLN A 217 -4.97 11.38 -10.07
N ALA A 218 -6.26 11.72 -10.21
CA ALA A 218 -6.92 12.74 -9.42
C ALA A 218 -6.89 12.41 -7.92
N LEU A 219 -7.11 11.15 -7.54
CA LEU A 219 -7.04 10.67 -6.15
C LEU A 219 -5.62 10.73 -5.60
N ILE A 220 -4.62 10.33 -6.38
CA ILE A 220 -3.19 10.41 -5.99
C ILE A 220 -2.79 11.87 -5.75
N VAL A 221 -3.16 12.80 -6.64
CA VAL A 221 -2.81 14.22 -6.49
C VAL A 221 -3.63 14.88 -5.37
N THR A 222 -4.91 14.54 -5.21
CA THR A 222 -5.78 15.13 -4.18
C THR A 222 -5.43 14.63 -2.78
N SER A 223 -4.96 13.39 -2.64
CA SER A 223 -4.37 12.88 -1.39
C SER A 223 -2.99 13.49 -1.09
N SER A 224 -2.32 14.05 -2.10
CA SER A 224 -1.00 14.66 -1.98
C SER A 224 -1.02 16.15 -1.58
N SER A 225 -2.16 16.83 -1.77
CA SER A 225 -2.19 18.30 -1.71
C SER A 225 -2.19 18.89 -0.30
N SER A 226 -1.49 20.01 -0.14
CA SER A 226 -0.92 20.45 1.14
C SER A 226 -1.74 21.48 1.95
N GLY A 227 -2.98 21.80 1.56
CA GLY A 227 -3.78 22.82 2.27
C GLY A 227 -4.63 22.29 3.43
N GLY A 228 -4.67 22.97 4.58
CA GLY A 228 -5.71 22.88 5.65
C GLY A 228 -5.93 21.55 6.40
N ASN A 229 -5.77 21.57 7.73
CA ASN A 229 -5.96 20.48 8.72
C ASN A 229 -5.49 19.08 8.25
N ARG A 230 -4.18 18.99 7.94
CA ARG A 230 -3.47 17.84 7.36
C ARG A 230 -3.80 16.51 8.06
N SER A 231 -3.82 16.50 9.39
CA SER A 231 -4.07 15.29 10.20
C SER A 231 -5.47 14.71 9.97
N ARG A 232 -6.52 15.55 9.98
CA ARG A 232 -7.92 15.11 9.80
C ARG A 232 -8.18 14.58 8.40
N ARG A 233 -7.63 15.25 7.36
CA ARG A 233 -7.78 14.78 5.97
C ARG A 233 -7.04 13.45 5.74
N ASN A 234 -5.81 13.36 6.24
CA ASN A 234 -5.02 12.14 6.20
C ASN A 234 -5.74 10.97 6.91
N TRP A 235 -6.41 11.25 8.03
CA TRP A 235 -7.22 10.27 8.74
C TRP A 235 -8.47 9.83 7.96
N LEU A 236 -9.19 10.78 7.37
CA LEU A 236 -10.34 10.48 6.51
C LEU A 236 -9.95 9.62 5.31
N TYR A 237 -8.83 9.93 4.64
CA TYR A 237 -8.35 9.08 3.54
C TYR A 237 -8.04 7.66 3.98
N PHE A 238 -7.37 7.50 5.12
CA PHE A 238 -7.08 6.19 5.67
C PHE A 238 -8.36 5.40 5.94
N ILE A 239 -9.35 6.01 6.61
CA ILE A 239 -10.65 5.38 6.90
C ILE A 239 -11.33 4.97 5.59
N VAL A 240 -11.38 5.87 4.60
CA VAL A 240 -12.03 5.59 3.31
C VAL A 240 -11.30 4.47 2.56
N THR A 241 -9.97 4.47 2.51
CA THR A 241 -9.18 3.38 1.91
C THR A 241 -9.45 2.05 2.60
N PHE A 242 -9.45 2.01 3.94
CA PHE A 242 -9.70 0.78 4.70
C PHE A 242 -11.13 0.28 4.56
N LEU A 243 -12.12 1.17 4.61
CA LEU A 243 -13.51 0.84 4.34
C LEU A 243 -13.66 0.23 2.95
N PHE A 244 -13.07 0.87 1.93
CA PHE A 244 -13.12 0.39 0.56
C PHE A 244 -12.44 -0.97 0.39
N LEU A 245 -11.29 -1.17 1.05
CA LEU A 245 -10.57 -2.44 1.09
C LEU A 245 -11.37 -3.54 1.79
N SER A 246 -12.08 -3.20 2.87
CA SER A 246 -12.99 -4.12 3.58
C SER A 246 -14.08 -4.62 2.65
N VAL A 247 -14.74 -3.70 1.96
CA VAL A 247 -15.80 -4.02 0.98
C VAL A 247 -15.23 -4.88 -0.15
N PHE A 248 -14.03 -4.60 -0.64
CA PHE A 248 -13.37 -5.39 -1.66
C PHE A 248 -13.09 -6.84 -1.23
N ILE A 249 -12.49 -7.03 -0.04
CA ILE A 249 -12.18 -8.36 0.50
C ILE A 249 -13.45 -9.18 0.67
N VAL A 250 -14.49 -8.54 1.21
CA VAL A 250 -15.84 -9.11 1.33
C VAL A 250 -16.32 -9.60 -0.04
N ILE A 251 -16.37 -8.74 -1.05
CA ILE A 251 -16.86 -9.12 -2.39
C ILE A 251 -16.05 -10.28 -2.99
N GLN A 252 -14.72 -10.25 -2.92
CA GLN A 252 -13.85 -11.28 -3.49
C GLN A 252 -14.11 -12.66 -2.89
N ILE A 253 -14.26 -12.73 -1.57
CA ILE A 253 -14.45 -14.00 -0.88
C ILE A 253 -15.87 -14.51 -1.07
N PHE A 254 -16.88 -13.63 -1.07
CA PHE A 254 -18.24 -13.99 -1.43
C PHE A 254 -18.36 -14.48 -2.88
N ALA A 255 -17.60 -13.90 -3.82
CA ALA A 255 -17.55 -14.36 -5.21
C ALA A 255 -16.84 -15.72 -5.39
N SER A 256 -15.99 -16.14 -4.43
CA SER A 256 -15.20 -17.37 -4.53
C SER A 256 -15.93 -18.67 -4.12
N GLY A 257 -17.23 -18.62 -3.79
CA GLY A 257 -18.06 -19.84 -3.80
C GLY A 257 -18.98 -20.10 -2.61
N PHE A 258 -19.68 -19.11 -2.06
CA PHE A 258 -20.77 -19.39 -1.12
C PHE A 258 -22.11 -18.83 -1.61
N ALA A 259 -22.82 -19.66 -2.37
CA ALA A 259 -24.19 -19.48 -2.80
C ALA A 259 -25.15 -19.61 -1.61
N SER A 260 -25.25 -18.54 -0.81
CA SER A 260 -26.47 -18.32 -0.02
C SER A 260 -27.40 -17.41 -0.81
N SER A 261 -28.71 -17.63 -0.73
CA SER A 261 -29.73 -16.80 -1.41
C SER A 261 -29.63 -15.31 -1.04
N VAL A 262 -29.15 -15.02 0.17
CA VAL A 262 -28.90 -13.65 0.66
C VAL A 262 -27.64 -13.07 0.04
N THR A 263 -26.56 -13.86 -0.10
CA THR A 263 -25.31 -13.45 -0.75
C THR A 263 -25.54 -13.09 -2.21
N ASP A 264 -26.33 -13.89 -2.92
CA ASP A 264 -26.62 -13.61 -4.32
C ASP A 264 -27.40 -12.31 -4.49
N THR A 265 -28.35 -12.05 -3.59
CA THR A 265 -29.13 -10.81 -3.61
C THR A 265 -28.22 -9.59 -3.37
N ILE A 266 -27.38 -9.63 -2.35
CA ILE A 266 -26.44 -8.54 -2.04
C ILE A 266 -25.47 -8.34 -3.21
N LEU A 267 -24.95 -9.41 -3.79
CA LEU A 267 -24.00 -9.33 -4.89
C LEU A 267 -24.64 -8.77 -6.17
N LYS A 268 -25.92 -9.08 -6.46
CA LYS A 268 -26.68 -8.40 -7.54
C LYS A 268 -26.76 -6.91 -7.29
N TRP A 269 -27.09 -6.50 -6.06
CA TRP A 269 -27.16 -5.08 -5.71
C TRP A 269 -25.80 -4.39 -5.84
N VAL A 270 -24.73 -5.02 -5.37
CA VAL A 270 -23.37 -4.48 -5.47
C VAL A 270 -22.93 -4.32 -6.92
N ILE A 271 -23.13 -5.34 -7.77
CA ILE A 271 -22.80 -5.27 -9.21
C ILE A 271 -23.62 -4.18 -9.90
N ARG A 272 -24.92 -4.12 -9.60
CA ARG A 272 -25.82 -3.09 -10.17
C ARG A 272 -25.39 -1.69 -9.76
N ILE A 273 -25.10 -1.46 -8.47
CA ILE A 273 -24.59 -0.17 -7.97
C ILE A 273 -23.24 0.14 -8.60
N ALA A 274 -22.33 -0.83 -8.67
CA ALA A 274 -21.01 -0.65 -9.27
C ALA A 274 -21.10 -0.22 -10.74
N GLY A 275 -22.07 -0.75 -11.50
CA GLY A 275 -22.36 -0.31 -12.87
C GLY A 275 -22.79 1.16 -13.01
N TRP A 276 -23.18 1.82 -11.91
CA TRP A 276 -23.46 3.28 -11.86
C TRP A 276 -22.31 4.08 -11.24
N THR A 277 -21.23 3.43 -10.79
CA THR A 277 -20.06 4.11 -10.25
C THR A 277 -18.99 4.31 -11.33
N PRO A 278 -18.05 5.26 -11.15
CA PRO A 278 -16.91 5.41 -12.05
C PRO A 278 -16.03 4.16 -12.18
N LEU A 279 -16.19 3.16 -11.30
CA LEU A 279 -15.41 1.93 -11.31
C LEU A 279 -15.81 1.01 -12.47
N ALA A 280 -17.09 0.96 -12.83
CA ALA A 280 -17.59 0.01 -13.83
C ALA A 280 -18.58 0.61 -14.84
N SER A 281 -18.92 1.91 -14.77
CA SER A 281 -19.92 2.52 -15.66
C SER A 281 -19.64 2.40 -17.16
N GLY A 282 -18.37 2.43 -17.57
CA GLY A 282 -17.98 2.24 -18.97
C GLY A 282 -18.17 0.78 -19.43
N PRO A 283 -17.53 -0.21 -18.78
CA PRO A 283 -17.68 -1.63 -19.14
C PRO A 283 -19.11 -2.14 -18.98
N ALA A 284 -19.91 -1.51 -18.12
CA ALA A 284 -21.34 -1.79 -17.96
C ALA A 284 -22.19 -1.59 -19.22
N MET A 285 -21.67 -0.82 -20.19
CA MET A 285 -22.33 -0.64 -21.48
C MET A 285 -22.38 -1.94 -22.29
N ILE A 286 -21.46 -2.89 -22.04
CA ILE A 286 -21.48 -4.22 -22.69
C ILE A 286 -22.73 -4.99 -22.23
N ASP A 287 -22.97 -5.04 -20.92
CA ASP A 287 -24.10 -5.75 -20.32
C ASP A 287 -25.45 -5.12 -20.74
N ASP A 288 -25.52 -3.78 -20.85
CA ASP A 288 -26.74 -3.11 -21.33
C ASP A 288 -27.00 -3.35 -22.82
N ALA A 289 -25.95 -3.48 -23.64
CA ALA A 289 -26.06 -3.77 -25.06
C ALA A 289 -26.52 -5.21 -25.32
N THR A 290 -26.05 -6.18 -24.52
CA THR A 290 -26.49 -7.58 -24.63
C THR A 290 -27.94 -7.78 -24.16
N GLN A 291 -28.41 -6.97 -23.20
CA GLN A 291 -29.79 -6.98 -22.71
C GLN A 291 -30.75 -6.08 -23.51
N HIS A 292 -30.26 -5.44 -24.59
CA HIS A 292 -31.02 -4.48 -25.41
C HIS A 292 -31.62 -3.29 -24.63
N ALA A 293 -30.99 -2.90 -23.51
CA ALA A 293 -31.43 -1.80 -22.64
C ALA A 293 -30.85 -0.44 -23.09
N TRP A 294 -31.33 0.08 -24.24
CA TRP A 294 -30.79 1.28 -24.88
C TRP A 294 -30.80 2.54 -24.01
N ILE A 295 -31.84 2.72 -23.17
CA ILE A 295 -31.95 3.87 -22.27
C ILE A 295 -30.84 3.83 -21.21
N SER A 296 -30.59 2.67 -20.60
CA SER A 296 -29.54 2.50 -19.59
C SER A 296 -28.16 2.77 -20.20
N LEU A 297 -27.93 2.28 -21.41
CA LEU A 297 -26.68 2.47 -22.16
C LEU A 297 -26.37 3.95 -22.37
N VAL A 298 -27.35 4.75 -22.84
CA VAL A 298 -27.15 6.19 -23.07
C VAL A 298 -26.84 6.90 -21.75
N ILE A 299 -27.59 6.62 -20.70
CA ILE A 299 -27.37 7.25 -19.39
C ILE A 299 -25.98 6.92 -18.85
N ARG A 300 -25.56 5.65 -18.90
CA ARG A 300 -24.22 5.23 -18.42
C ARG A 300 -23.09 5.81 -19.27
N THR A 301 -23.30 6.00 -20.57
CA THR A 301 -22.34 6.69 -21.44
C THR A 301 -22.14 8.14 -20.99
N VAL A 302 -23.24 8.87 -20.81
CA VAL A 302 -23.19 10.27 -20.33
C VAL A 302 -22.53 10.34 -18.95
N LEU A 303 -22.92 9.45 -18.04
CA LEU A 303 -22.36 9.37 -16.69
C LEU A 303 -20.84 9.15 -16.70
N THR A 304 -20.35 8.25 -17.56
CA THR A 304 -18.91 7.96 -17.69
C THR A 304 -18.15 9.18 -18.21
N VAL A 305 -18.69 9.90 -19.18
CA VAL A 305 -18.10 11.17 -19.67
C VAL A 305 -18.09 12.23 -18.56
N VAL A 306 -19.17 12.35 -17.80
CA VAL A 306 -19.25 13.27 -16.65
C VAL A 306 -18.19 12.94 -15.61
N PHE A 307 -17.96 11.65 -15.30
CA PHE A 307 -16.91 11.24 -14.37
C PHE A 307 -15.50 11.57 -14.87
N ILE A 308 -15.23 11.41 -16.17
CA ILE A 308 -13.95 11.83 -16.76
C ILE A 308 -13.75 13.34 -16.58
N ILE A 309 -14.75 14.15 -16.93
CA ILE A 309 -14.69 15.61 -16.81
C ILE A 309 -14.51 16.04 -15.35
N ALA A 310 -15.28 15.44 -14.43
CA ALA A 310 -15.18 15.71 -13.01
C ALA A 310 -13.80 15.33 -12.45
N GLY A 311 -13.24 14.19 -12.89
CA GLY A 311 -11.89 13.76 -12.50
C GLY A 311 -10.81 14.73 -12.99
N LEU A 312 -10.88 15.18 -14.24
CA LEU A 312 -9.97 16.20 -14.79
C LEU A 312 -10.08 17.53 -14.05
N TYR A 313 -11.30 17.95 -13.69
CA TYR A 313 -11.55 19.17 -12.93
C TYR A 313 -11.02 19.10 -11.49
N LEU A 314 -11.25 17.97 -10.80
CA LEU A 314 -10.70 17.74 -9.46
C LEU A 314 -9.18 17.73 -9.49
N TRP A 315 -8.59 17.14 -10.53
CA TRP A 315 -7.16 17.13 -10.70
C TRP A 315 -6.59 18.54 -10.95
N SER A 316 -7.19 19.32 -11.85
CA SER A 316 -6.73 20.70 -12.10
C SER A 316 -6.79 21.56 -10.84
N ARG A 317 -7.90 21.48 -10.10
CA ARG A 317 -8.08 22.21 -8.84
C ARG A 317 -7.08 21.78 -7.76
N SER A 318 -6.73 20.49 -7.71
CA SER A 318 -5.70 20.01 -6.79
C SER A 318 -4.30 20.50 -7.16
N VAL A 319 -3.99 20.59 -8.47
CA VAL A 319 -2.74 21.20 -8.96
C VAL A 319 -2.70 22.70 -8.60
N ASP A 320 -3.78 23.44 -8.86
CA ASP A 320 -3.89 24.86 -8.49
C ASP A 320 -3.66 25.06 -6.98
N ARG A 321 -4.24 24.20 -6.14
CA ARG A 321 -4.07 24.22 -4.69
C ARG A 321 -2.63 23.95 -4.27
N ASP A 322 -1.92 23.05 -4.97
CA ASP A 322 -0.51 22.77 -4.67
C ASP A 322 0.41 23.92 -5.03
N PHE A 323 0.14 24.61 -6.14
CA PHE A 323 0.83 25.85 -6.50
C PHE A 323 0.58 26.96 -5.46
N ALA A 324 -0.68 27.14 -5.05
CA ALA A 324 -1.04 28.12 -4.03
C ALA A 324 -0.46 27.78 -2.64
N SER A 325 -0.38 26.50 -2.29
CA SER A 325 0.19 26.06 -1.00
C SER A 325 1.72 26.15 -0.99
N ALA A 326 2.39 25.93 -2.12
CA ALA A 326 3.85 26.07 -2.22
C ALA A 326 4.28 27.53 -1.99
N ALA A 327 3.51 28.50 -2.49
CA ALA A 327 3.73 29.92 -2.25
C ALA A 327 3.56 30.33 -0.77
N ASN A 328 2.71 29.61 -0.02
CA ASN A 328 2.36 29.91 1.38
C ASN A 328 3.12 29.07 2.41
N THR A 329 4.21 28.39 2.04
CA THR A 329 5.01 27.59 2.98
C THR A 329 5.94 28.48 3.82
N SER A 330 5.37 29.43 4.57
CA SER A 330 6.03 29.99 5.75
C SER A 330 5.83 29.01 6.90
N GLY A 331 6.92 28.49 7.46
CA GLY A 331 6.93 27.46 8.48
C GLY A 331 6.01 27.78 9.65
N LYS A 332 4.87 27.09 9.75
CA LYS A 332 4.12 27.02 11.00
C LYS A 332 4.92 26.14 11.94
N SER A 333 5.63 26.76 12.88
CA SER A 333 6.15 26.08 14.06
C SER A 333 4.95 25.50 14.82
N GLU A 334 4.91 24.18 14.99
CA GLU A 334 4.02 23.59 16.00
C GLU A 334 4.49 24.10 17.36
N ASP A 335 3.58 24.72 18.12
CA ASP A 335 3.82 25.09 19.51
C ASP A 335 4.19 23.83 20.29
N VAL A 336 5.44 23.78 20.74
CA VAL A 336 5.92 22.71 21.62
C VAL A 336 5.33 22.99 23.01
N SER A 337 4.30 22.24 23.38
CA SER A 337 3.76 22.26 24.74
C SER A 337 4.88 21.95 25.75
N PRO A 338 5.19 22.84 26.73
CA PRO A 338 6.37 22.72 27.58
C PRO A 338 6.31 21.64 28.67
N ARG A 339 5.31 20.74 28.70
CA ARG A 339 4.97 19.97 29.92
C ARG A 339 4.94 18.45 29.83
N ASP A 340 5.34 17.84 28.72
CA ASP A 340 5.33 16.37 28.63
C ASP A 340 6.62 15.76 29.22
N SER A 341 6.52 15.21 30.43
CA SER A 341 7.55 14.37 31.06
C SER A 341 8.05 13.31 30.08
N PHE A 342 9.36 13.14 29.90
CA PHE A 342 9.97 12.23 28.91
C PHE A 342 9.63 10.75 29.15
N TYR A 343 9.47 10.32 30.39
CA TYR A 343 9.08 8.94 30.73
C TYR A 343 7.57 8.75 30.70
N LEU A 344 7.12 7.56 30.30
CA LEU A 344 5.74 7.15 30.54
C LEU A 344 5.53 6.86 32.03
N ARG A 345 4.33 7.14 32.52
CA ARG A 345 3.96 6.88 33.92
C ARG A 345 4.09 5.37 34.22
N GLY A 346 4.86 5.02 35.25
CA GLY A 346 5.04 3.62 35.69
C GLY A 346 6.18 2.85 35.01
N VAL A 347 6.92 3.47 34.07
CA VAL A 347 8.10 2.83 33.45
C VAL A 347 9.33 3.08 34.32
N PRO A 348 10.16 2.05 34.61
CA PRO A 348 11.36 2.22 35.42
C PRO A 348 12.35 3.19 34.76
N HIS A 349 13.07 3.96 35.58
CA HIS A 349 14.10 4.92 35.14
C HIS A 349 15.40 4.22 34.72
N THR A 350 15.31 3.33 33.73
CA THR A 350 16.45 2.62 33.11
C THR A 350 16.61 3.06 31.66
N VAL A 351 17.74 2.71 31.04
CA VAL A 351 17.99 2.97 29.61
C VAL A 351 16.90 2.31 28.74
N VAL A 352 16.56 1.06 29.04
CA VAL A 352 15.48 0.33 28.36
C VAL A 352 14.14 1.04 28.54
N GLY A 353 13.82 1.50 29.76
CA GLY A 353 12.58 2.24 30.03
C GLY A 353 12.48 3.59 29.31
N ALA A 354 13.60 4.30 29.17
CA ALA A 354 13.70 5.53 28.39
C ALA A 354 13.42 5.28 26.90
N LEU A 355 14.06 4.26 26.33
CA LEU A 355 13.89 3.87 24.92
C LEU A 355 12.47 3.37 24.64
N PHE A 356 11.91 2.58 25.54
CA PHE A 356 10.52 2.11 25.47
C PHE A 356 9.53 3.29 25.51
N SER A 357 9.71 4.22 26.44
CA SER A 357 8.85 5.42 26.56
C SER A 357 8.90 6.30 25.30
N ARG A 358 10.10 6.47 24.73
CA ARG A 358 10.28 7.19 23.46
C ARG A 358 9.53 6.49 22.32
N GLN A 359 9.69 5.18 22.18
CA GLN A 359 9.09 4.39 21.10
C GLN A 359 7.56 4.53 21.11
N LEU A 360 6.91 4.30 22.26
CA LEU A 360 5.46 4.42 22.38
C LEU A 360 4.96 5.85 22.11
N LYS A 361 5.70 6.87 22.55
CA LYS A 361 5.35 8.27 22.22
C LYS A 361 5.45 8.56 20.74
N TYR A 362 6.44 7.98 20.05
CA TYR A 362 6.56 8.11 18.61
C TYR A 362 5.39 7.45 17.90
N TRP A 363 4.90 6.31 18.39
CA TRP A 363 3.71 5.66 17.81
C TRP A 363 2.46 6.53 17.90
N VAL A 364 2.30 7.25 19.01
CA VAL A 364 1.15 8.14 19.24
C VAL A 364 1.30 9.50 18.55
N ARG A 365 2.52 9.98 18.32
CA ARG A 365 2.75 11.29 17.69
C ARG A 365 2.92 11.21 16.19
N ASP A 366 3.57 10.16 15.70
CA ASP A 366 3.88 10.01 14.29
C ASP A 366 2.74 9.32 13.53
N VAL A 367 2.18 10.03 12.55
CA VAL A 367 1.11 9.52 11.68
C VAL A 367 1.55 8.26 10.92
N ARG A 368 2.84 8.13 10.60
CA ARG A 368 3.39 6.98 9.89
C ARG A 368 3.18 5.68 10.67
N PHE A 369 3.45 5.72 11.99
CA PHE A 369 3.24 4.59 12.87
C PHE A 369 1.76 4.33 13.15
N LYS A 370 0.93 5.37 13.31
CA LYS A 370 -0.52 5.22 13.49
C LYS A 370 -1.17 4.40 12.38
N TYR A 371 -0.79 4.66 11.13
CA TYR A 371 -1.34 3.91 10.00
C TYR A 371 -0.97 2.45 10.06
N ALA A 372 0.31 2.12 10.28
CA ALA A 372 0.74 0.73 10.37
C ALA A 372 0.07 0.02 11.56
N ILE A 373 0.02 0.66 12.73
CA ILE A 373 -0.61 0.13 13.96
C ILE A 373 -2.10 -0.10 13.79
N LEU A 374 -2.82 0.77 13.08
CA LEU A 374 -4.27 0.63 12.94
C LEU A 374 -4.66 -0.28 11.77
N SER A 375 -3.83 -0.36 10.72
CA SER A 375 -4.11 -1.17 9.52
C SER A 375 -4.31 -2.65 9.83
N PHE A 376 -3.39 -3.26 10.58
CA PHE A 376 -3.41 -4.70 10.83
C PHE A 376 -4.55 -5.16 11.76
N PRO A 377 -4.87 -4.46 12.87
CA PRO A 377 -6.05 -4.75 13.67
C PRO A 377 -7.35 -4.66 12.89
N ILE A 378 -7.50 -3.62 12.05
CA ILE A 378 -8.70 -3.49 11.21
C ILE A 378 -8.81 -4.69 10.26
N MET A 379 -7.71 -5.10 9.61
CA MET A 379 -7.71 -6.27 8.73
C MET A 379 -8.02 -7.56 9.46
N ALA A 380 -7.38 -7.80 10.61
CA ALA A 380 -7.66 -8.97 11.43
C ALA A 380 -9.15 -9.00 11.81
N LEU A 381 -9.71 -7.87 12.24
CA LEU A 381 -11.12 -7.77 12.61
C LEU A 381 -12.07 -8.02 11.43
N ILE A 382 -11.78 -7.48 10.24
CA ILE A 382 -12.58 -7.72 9.03
C ILE A 382 -12.61 -9.22 8.71
N PHE A 383 -11.44 -9.87 8.67
CA PHE A 383 -11.34 -11.30 8.39
C PHE A 383 -12.04 -12.15 9.44
N LEU A 384 -11.95 -11.74 10.71
CA LEU A 384 -12.57 -12.42 11.83
C LEU A 384 -14.10 -12.33 11.77
N ILE A 385 -14.64 -11.11 11.65
CA ILE A 385 -16.09 -10.87 11.51
C ILE A 385 -16.61 -11.60 10.29
N MET A 386 -15.91 -11.53 9.16
CA MET A 386 -16.30 -12.20 7.93
C MET A 386 -16.29 -13.72 8.10
N GLY A 387 -15.28 -14.31 8.74
CA GLY A 387 -15.23 -15.75 9.00
C GLY A 387 -16.40 -16.22 9.85
N ILE A 388 -16.73 -15.47 10.90
CA ILE A 388 -17.88 -15.76 11.77
C ILE A 388 -19.20 -15.59 11.01
N ALA A 389 -19.38 -14.48 10.29
CA ALA A 389 -20.61 -14.18 9.55
C ALA A 389 -20.88 -15.17 8.41
N THR A 390 -19.82 -15.78 7.85
CA THR A 390 -19.93 -16.78 6.79
C THR A 390 -19.94 -18.22 7.30
N GLY A 391 -19.72 -18.46 8.59
CA GLY A 391 -19.47 -19.80 9.13
C GLY A 391 -18.19 -20.46 8.56
N ASN A 392 -17.30 -19.66 7.96
CA ASN A 392 -16.07 -20.16 7.33
C ASN A 392 -14.88 -19.97 8.28
N ASN A 393 -14.25 -21.09 8.59
CA ASN A 393 -13.09 -21.16 9.47
C ASN A 393 -11.81 -20.62 8.83
N SER A 394 -11.70 -20.57 7.50
CA SER A 394 -10.48 -20.10 6.81
C SER A 394 -10.19 -18.61 7.06
N PRO A 395 -11.14 -17.67 6.90
CA PRO A 395 -10.92 -16.28 7.28
C PRO A 395 -10.60 -16.06 8.75
N VAL A 396 -11.15 -16.89 9.65
CA VAL A 396 -10.83 -16.82 11.08
C VAL A 396 -9.35 -17.13 11.32
N VAL A 397 -8.81 -18.20 10.72
CA VAL A 397 -7.37 -18.50 10.79
C VAL A 397 -6.55 -17.38 10.13
N GLY A 398 -7.03 -16.83 9.02
CA GLY A 398 -6.43 -15.68 8.36
C GLY A 398 -6.32 -14.45 9.27
N SER A 399 -7.32 -14.19 10.11
CA SER A 399 -7.29 -13.07 11.07
C SER A 399 -6.17 -13.21 12.12
N LEU A 400 -5.99 -14.42 12.65
CA LEU A 400 -4.95 -14.72 13.63
C LEU A 400 -3.56 -14.63 12.98
N TYR A 401 -3.45 -15.11 11.74
CA TYR A 401 -2.22 -14.97 10.96
C TYR A 401 -1.88 -13.50 10.70
N ILE A 402 -2.85 -12.67 10.29
CA ILE A 402 -2.67 -11.23 10.09
C ILE A 402 -2.27 -10.53 11.38
N ALA A 403 -2.85 -10.91 12.53
CA ALA A 403 -2.47 -10.37 13.82
C ALA A 403 -0.98 -10.59 14.11
N ILE A 404 -0.48 -11.83 13.93
CA ILE A 404 0.93 -12.18 14.17
C ILE A 404 1.87 -11.50 13.15
N VAL A 405 1.57 -11.61 11.85
CA VAL A 405 2.43 -11.08 10.78
C VAL A 405 2.44 -9.56 10.72
N GLY A 406 1.32 -8.91 11.04
CA GLY A 406 1.20 -7.47 11.02
C GLY A 406 2.18 -6.75 11.94
N ASN A 407 2.41 -7.35 13.11
CA ASN A 407 3.32 -6.81 14.12
C ASN A 407 4.79 -6.91 13.70
N SER A 408 5.15 -7.97 12.98
CA SER A 408 6.49 -8.09 12.39
C SER A 408 6.77 -7.01 11.33
N ASN A 409 5.77 -6.69 10.49
CA ASN A 409 5.91 -5.70 9.43
C ASN A 409 6.09 -4.30 10.01
N PHE A 410 5.34 -4.00 11.06
CA PHE A 410 5.49 -2.77 11.83
C PHE A 410 6.92 -2.61 12.39
N ALA A 411 7.43 -3.65 13.05
CA ALA A 411 8.74 -3.63 13.69
C ALA A 411 9.91 -3.77 12.71
N SER A 412 9.66 -4.24 11.48
CA SER A 412 10.68 -4.59 10.47
C SER A 412 11.57 -3.44 10.01
N ASN A 413 11.21 -2.18 10.28
CA ASN A 413 12.00 -1.02 9.90
C ASN A 413 12.00 0.10 10.95
N ASP A 414 11.96 -0.24 12.24
CA ASP A 414 11.96 0.76 13.30
C ASP A 414 13.21 1.68 13.23
N ILE A 415 14.39 1.13 12.90
CA ILE A 415 15.61 1.93 12.73
C ILE A 415 15.47 2.90 11.54
N GLY A 416 14.86 2.47 10.44
CA GLY A 416 14.60 3.33 9.30
C GLY A 416 13.59 4.44 9.59
N MET A 417 12.61 4.17 10.44
CA MET A 417 11.59 5.13 10.88
C MET A 417 12.17 6.26 11.74
N ASP A 418 13.13 5.94 12.62
CA ASP A 418 13.93 6.91 13.38
C ASP A 418 14.83 7.77 12.46
N GLY A 419 15.31 7.18 11.35
CA GLY A 419 16.06 7.88 10.32
C GLY A 419 17.34 8.56 10.87
N PRO A 420 17.53 9.88 10.65
CA PRO A 420 18.67 10.61 11.18
C PRO A 420 18.76 10.61 12.70
N ALA A 421 17.63 10.53 13.44
CA ALA A 421 17.63 10.62 14.91
C ALA A 421 18.42 9.48 15.60
N ASN A 422 18.74 8.42 14.86
CA ASN A 422 19.60 7.35 15.34
C ASN A 422 21.01 7.80 15.74
N TRP A 423 21.48 8.99 15.31
CA TRP A 423 22.78 9.54 15.71
C TRP A 423 22.92 9.65 17.24
N VAL A 424 21.82 9.87 17.95
CA VAL A 424 21.80 10.00 19.42
C VAL A 424 22.24 8.69 20.08
N HIS A 425 21.89 7.53 19.53
CA HIS A 425 22.31 6.23 20.06
C HIS A 425 23.82 6.01 19.94
N MET A 426 24.43 6.54 18.88
CA MET A 426 25.87 6.49 18.68
C MET A 426 26.60 7.38 19.68
N VAL A 427 26.14 8.63 19.84
CA VAL A 427 26.79 9.61 20.73
C VAL A 427 26.62 9.25 22.20
N ALA A 428 25.45 8.73 22.58
CA ALA A 428 25.20 8.28 23.94
C ALA A 428 25.86 6.93 24.28
N GLY A 429 26.47 6.24 23.31
CA GLY A 429 27.10 4.93 23.53
C GLY A 429 26.10 3.86 23.99
N THR A 430 24.83 3.94 23.57
CA THR A 430 23.81 2.98 24.00
C THR A 430 24.08 1.60 23.44
N ARG A 431 24.08 0.57 24.31
CA ARG A 431 24.28 -0.82 23.92
C ARG A 431 23.12 -1.29 23.04
N GLY A 432 23.43 -2.04 22.00
CA GLY A 432 22.46 -2.56 21.05
C GLY A 432 21.42 -3.47 21.70
N LYS A 433 21.82 -4.24 22.72
CA LYS A 433 20.89 -5.06 23.50
C LYS A 433 19.78 -4.23 24.13
N ASP A 434 20.07 -3.03 24.64
CA ASP A 434 19.10 -2.19 25.34
C ASP A 434 18.10 -1.59 24.35
N ILE A 435 18.58 -1.26 23.14
CA ILE A 435 17.74 -0.80 22.02
C ILE A 435 16.78 -1.90 21.56
N VAL A 436 17.30 -3.11 21.36
CA VAL A 436 16.52 -4.24 20.84
C VAL A 436 15.50 -4.74 21.86
N ILE A 437 15.88 -4.85 23.15
CA ILE A 437 14.98 -5.28 24.21
C ILE A 437 13.83 -4.28 24.40
N ALA A 438 14.11 -2.97 24.40
CA ALA A 438 13.07 -1.95 24.53
C ALA A 438 12.02 -2.05 23.40
N ARG A 439 12.48 -2.33 22.18
CA ARG A 439 11.60 -2.53 21.01
C ARG A 439 10.84 -3.85 21.09
N ALA A 440 11.50 -4.93 21.47
CA ALA A 440 10.87 -6.24 21.66
C ALA A 440 9.68 -6.15 22.62
N ILE A 441 9.87 -5.52 23.78
CA ILE A 441 8.83 -5.35 24.80
C ILE A 441 7.64 -4.55 24.24
N ALA A 442 7.90 -3.46 23.51
CA ALA A 442 6.83 -2.65 22.92
C ALA A 442 5.98 -3.43 21.92
N VAL A 443 6.63 -4.23 21.05
CA VAL A 443 5.93 -5.02 20.03
C VAL A 443 5.18 -6.19 20.68
N ILE A 444 5.77 -6.88 21.66
CA ILE A 444 5.10 -7.98 22.40
C ILE A 444 3.83 -7.48 23.08
N ILE A 445 3.87 -6.32 23.76
CA ILE A 445 2.68 -5.75 24.40
C ILE A 445 1.59 -5.50 23.37
N PHE A 446 1.95 -4.93 22.22
CA PHE A 446 0.98 -4.68 21.16
C PHE A 446 0.42 -5.98 20.56
N ASP A 447 1.26 -6.99 20.39
CA ASP A 447 0.87 -8.30 19.87
C ASP A 447 -0.13 -9.01 20.79
N VAL A 448 0.13 -9.00 22.10
CA VAL A 448 -0.81 -9.51 23.11
C VAL A 448 -2.14 -8.76 23.06
N LEU A 449 -2.11 -7.42 22.97
CA LEU A 449 -3.32 -6.60 22.92
C LEU A 449 -4.17 -6.84 21.66
N LEU A 450 -3.56 -7.28 20.56
CA LEU A 450 -4.26 -7.60 19.32
C LEU A 450 -4.71 -9.07 19.26
N LEU A 451 -3.80 -10.00 19.54
CA LEU A 451 -4.01 -11.43 19.34
C LEU A 451 -4.98 -12.02 20.36
N VAL A 452 -4.92 -11.58 21.63
CA VAL A 452 -5.79 -12.11 22.69
C VAL A 452 -7.28 -11.87 22.40
N PRO A 453 -7.73 -10.65 22.05
CA PRO A 453 -9.12 -10.43 21.63
C PRO A 453 -9.53 -11.29 20.43
N CYS A 454 -8.68 -11.41 19.40
CA CYS A 454 -8.97 -12.26 18.24
C CYS A 454 -9.13 -13.74 18.62
N LEU A 455 -8.27 -14.24 19.53
CA LEU A 455 -8.38 -15.59 20.07
C LEU A 455 -9.65 -15.82 20.88
N VAL A 456 -10.00 -14.87 21.76
CA VAL A 456 -11.23 -14.96 22.56
C VAL A 456 -12.46 -15.02 21.65
N ILE A 457 -12.52 -14.13 20.66
CA ILE A 457 -13.62 -14.10 19.69
C ILE A 457 -13.67 -15.41 18.88
N MET A 458 -12.52 -15.93 18.43
CA MET A 458 -12.44 -17.21 17.72
C MET A 458 -12.94 -18.37 18.58
N VAL A 459 -12.54 -18.44 19.85
CA VAL A 459 -12.97 -19.51 20.76
C VAL A 459 -14.49 -19.48 21.00
N LEU A 460 -15.06 -18.28 21.15
CA LEU A 460 -16.48 -18.08 21.44
C LEU A 460 -17.39 -18.28 20.22
N PHE A 461 -16.99 -17.78 19.05
CA PHE A 461 -17.90 -17.63 17.91
C PHE A 461 -17.54 -18.47 16.68
N ALA A 462 -16.32 -19.02 16.59
CA ALA A 462 -15.95 -19.80 15.41
C ALA A 462 -16.35 -21.28 15.52
N ASP A 463 -16.78 -21.85 14.40
CA ASP A 463 -17.30 -23.21 14.24
C ASP A 463 -16.18 -24.25 14.14
N PHE A 464 -15.29 -24.27 15.13
CA PHE A 464 -14.23 -25.27 15.25
C PHE A 464 -14.58 -26.34 16.29
N THR A 465 -14.09 -27.55 16.07
CA THR A 465 -14.11 -28.57 17.13
C THR A 465 -13.26 -28.10 18.32
N PRO A 466 -13.57 -28.52 19.57
CA PRO A 466 -12.78 -28.14 20.74
C PRO A 466 -11.27 -28.43 20.59
N ASN A 467 -10.93 -29.54 19.93
CA ASN A 467 -9.54 -29.90 19.65
C ASN A 467 -8.87 -28.91 18.68
N GLN A 468 -9.54 -28.51 17.60
CA GLN A 468 -9.02 -27.51 16.66
C GLN A 468 -8.83 -26.14 17.34
N LYS A 469 -9.77 -25.73 18.20
CA LYS A 469 -9.63 -24.51 19.01
C LYS A 469 -8.37 -24.57 19.88
N ALA A 470 -8.14 -25.69 20.56
CA ALA A 470 -6.97 -25.88 21.40
C ALA A 470 -5.65 -25.89 20.61
N ILE A 471 -5.61 -26.52 19.43
CA ILE A 471 -4.44 -26.52 18.54
C ILE A 471 -4.10 -25.09 18.08
N ILE A 472 -5.10 -24.36 17.59
CA ILE A 472 -4.91 -23.00 17.08
C ILE A 472 -4.51 -22.04 18.19
N ALA A 473 -5.15 -22.14 19.36
CA ALA A 473 -4.76 -21.36 20.54
C ALA A 473 -3.32 -21.68 20.97
N GLY A 474 -2.93 -22.96 20.98
CA GLY A 474 -1.57 -23.39 21.26
C GLY A 474 -0.54 -22.80 20.28
N ALA A 475 -0.85 -22.79 18.98
CA ALA A 475 0.03 -22.16 17.98
C ALA A 475 0.14 -20.64 18.19
N CYS A 476 -0.95 -19.97 18.57
CA CYS A 476 -0.96 -18.52 18.78
C CYS A 476 -0.19 -18.09 20.04
N LEU A 477 -0.07 -18.96 21.06
CA LEU A 477 0.74 -18.66 22.26
C LEU A 477 2.21 -18.39 21.91
N GLY A 478 2.81 -19.19 21.04
CA GLY A 478 4.16 -18.94 20.51
C GLY A 478 4.18 -17.79 19.49
N GLY A 479 3.11 -17.65 18.70
CA GLY A 479 2.97 -16.59 17.69
C GLY A 479 3.24 -15.17 18.22
N VAL A 480 2.91 -14.91 19.49
CA VAL A 480 3.20 -13.64 20.21
C VAL A 480 4.70 -13.27 20.20
N PHE A 481 5.59 -14.27 20.17
CA PHE A 481 7.03 -14.06 20.15
C PHE A 481 7.59 -14.07 18.72
N ALA A 482 6.94 -14.81 17.81
CA ALA A 482 7.34 -14.92 16.42
C ALA A 482 7.29 -13.56 15.69
N GLY A 483 6.21 -12.79 15.90
CA GLY A 483 6.00 -11.44 15.37
C GLY A 483 7.19 -10.50 15.63
N PRO A 484 7.47 -10.20 16.91
CA PRO A 484 8.62 -9.40 17.34
C PRO A 484 9.96 -9.95 16.86
N ALA A 485 10.17 -11.27 16.93
CA ALA A 485 11.45 -11.88 16.57
C ALA A 485 11.84 -11.61 15.11
N VAL A 486 10.91 -11.83 14.18
CA VAL A 486 11.14 -11.57 12.75
C VAL A 486 11.30 -10.07 12.48
N GLY A 487 10.47 -9.23 13.12
CA GLY A 487 10.53 -7.78 12.97
C GLY A 487 11.86 -7.17 13.41
N LEU A 488 12.36 -7.56 14.60
CA LEU A 488 13.65 -7.07 15.12
C LEU A 488 14.82 -7.48 14.22
N PHE A 489 14.81 -8.73 13.75
CA PHE A 489 15.83 -9.25 12.84
C PHE A 489 15.86 -8.44 11.55
N LEU A 490 14.69 -8.24 10.92
CA LEU A 490 14.58 -7.46 9.70
C LEU A 490 14.99 -6.00 9.91
N SER A 491 14.67 -5.39 11.05
CA SER A 491 15.06 -4.01 11.32
C SER A 491 16.57 -3.82 11.44
N ALA A 492 17.31 -4.84 11.91
CA ALA A 492 18.77 -4.77 12.04
C ALA A 492 19.50 -5.13 10.73
N TYR A 493 18.99 -6.11 9.97
CA TYR A 493 19.65 -6.63 8.78
C TYR A 493 19.19 -5.99 7.46
N ASN A 494 17.94 -5.54 7.41
CA ASN A 494 17.34 -4.87 6.25
C ASN A 494 16.81 -3.45 6.61
N PRO A 495 17.63 -2.54 7.17
CA PRO A 495 17.20 -1.17 7.43
C PRO A 495 17.09 -0.40 6.12
N PHE A 496 15.97 0.30 5.92
CA PHE A 496 15.74 1.14 4.73
C PHE A 496 15.20 2.52 5.11
N PRO A 497 15.55 3.57 4.36
CA PRO A 497 15.14 4.93 4.69
C PRO A 497 13.63 5.07 4.64
N ALA A 498 13.05 5.68 5.68
CA ALA A 498 11.63 5.99 5.73
C ALA A 498 11.32 7.36 5.12
N VAL A 499 10.02 7.61 4.93
CA VAL A 499 9.46 8.93 4.57
C VAL A 499 9.76 9.95 5.66
N LYS A 500 9.98 11.23 5.34
CA LYS A 500 10.20 12.27 6.36
C LYS A 500 9.00 12.38 7.34
N PRO A 501 9.22 12.54 8.66
CA PRO A 501 8.13 12.82 9.60
C PRO A 501 7.32 14.04 9.17
N GLY A 502 6.00 13.97 9.38
CA GLY A 502 5.07 15.04 9.04
C GLY A 502 4.69 15.13 7.56
N VAL A 503 5.28 14.34 6.65
CA VAL A 503 4.75 14.19 5.28
C VAL A 503 3.80 13.00 5.17
N ASN A 504 2.87 13.04 4.21
CA ASN A 504 1.90 11.95 4.03
C ASN A 504 2.66 10.68 3.58
N THR A 505 2.53 9.57 4.32
CA THR A 505 3.12 8.27 3.96
C THR A 505 2.63 7.75 2.64
N MET A 506 1.34 7.93 2.35
CA MET A 506 0.72 7.52 1.09
C MET A 506 1.23 8.33 -0.11
N ARG A 507 2.00 9.40 0.10
CA ARG A 507 2.54 10.26 -0.96
C ARG A 507 3.94 9.84 -1.42
N ASN A 508 4.69 9.08 -0.63
CA ASN A 508 6.13 9.00 -0.87
C ASN A 508 6.57 7.86 -1.79
N ASN A 509 7.64 8.15 -2.52
CA ASN A 509 8.28 7.36 -3.55
C ASN A 509 8.29 5.86 -3.17
N GLY A 510 7.72 4.99 -4.02
CA GLY A 510 7.76 3.51 -3.91
C GLY A 510 9.15 2.87 -3.82
N ARG A 511 10.19 3.70 -3.61
CA ARG A 511 11.53 3.36 -3.17
C ARG A 511 11.54 2.75 -1.76
N GLN A 512 10.59 3.12 -0.88
CA GLN A 512 10.39 2.43 0.42
C GLN A 512 9.77 1.03 0.24
N SER A 513 8.90 0.88 -0.76
CA SER A 513 7.99 -0.27 -0.88
C SER A 513 8.68 -1.59 -1.17
N GLY A 514 9.89 -1.60 -1.78
CA GLY A 514 10.56 -2.88 -2.11
C GLY A 514 11.26 -3.53 -0.95
N PRO A 515 12.16 -2.84 -0.24
CA PRO A 515 12.75 -3.39 0.98
C PRO A 515 11.67 -3.78 1.99
N ALA A 516 10.60 -2.97 2.12
CA ALA A 516 9.44 -3.31 2.93
C ALA A 516 8.72 -4.57 2.44
N PHE A 517 8.58 -4.76 1.13
CA PHE A 517 8.01 -5.97 0.55
C PHE A 517 8.91 -7.19 0.76
N VAL A 518 10.21 -7.10 0.51
CA VAL A 518 11.15 -8.20 0.79
C VAL A 518 11.09 -8.58 2.27
N ALA A 519 11.01 -7.61 3.17
CA ALA A 519 10.75 -7.84 4.59
C ALA A 519 9.42 -8.57 4.82
N MET A 520 8.33 -8.15 4.19
CA MET A 520 7.03 -8.84 4.25
C MET A 520 7.09 -10.28 3.74
N LEU A 521 7.85 -10.56 2.69
CA LEU A 521 7.95 -11.89 2.07
C LEU A 521 8.82 -12.84 2.90
N ILE A 522 9.93 -12.33 3.43
CA ILE A 522 10.74 -13.04 4.42
C ILE A 522 9.90 -13.33 5.66
N ALA A 523 9.11 -12.35 6.12
CA ALA A 523 8.22 -12.53 7.25
C ALA A 523 7.19 -13.63 6.95
N LEU A 524 6.47 -13.55 5.83
CA LEU A 524 5.49 -14.55 5.42
C LEU A 524 6.09 -15.96 5.40
N ALA A 525 7.25 -16.12 4.74
CA ALA A 525 7.96 -17.39 4.64
C ALA A 525 8.40 -17.90 6.02
N ALA A 526 8.99 -17.04 6.85
CA ALA A 526 9.38 -17.39 8.21
C ALA A 526 8.18 -17.89 9.02
N PHE A 527 7.07 -17.15 9.03
CA PHE A 527 5.85 -17.56 9.76
C PHE A 527 5.29 -18.87 9.25
N THR A 528 5.27 -19.10 7.94
CA THR A 528 4.78 -20.39 7.40
C THR A 528 5.67 -21.57 7.79
N ILE A 529 7.00 -21.39 7.81
CA ILE A 529 7.94 -22.45 8.18
C ILE A 529 7.88 -22.73 9.69
N ILE A 530 7.63 -21.70 10.50
CA ILE A 530 7.72 -21.79 11.95
C ILE A 530 6.38 -22.19 12.57
N LEU A 531 5.30 -21.49 12.21
CA LEU A 531 3.97 -21.80 12.75
C LEU A 531 3.29 -22.95 12.01
N GLY A 532 3.72 -23.25 10.78
CA GLY A 532 3.16 -24.32 9.96
C GLY A 532 3.18 -25.68 10.64
N PRO A 533 4.34 -26.17 11.14
CA PRO A 533 4.42 -27.44 11.85
C PRO A 533 3.58 -27.50 13.13
N ALA A 534 3.48 -26.38 13.85
CA ALA A 534 2.69 -26.28 15.08
C ALA A 534 1.20 -26.58 14.84
N VAL A 535 0.69 -26.22 13.66
CA VAL A 535 -0.70 -26.42 13.26
C VAL A 535 -0.87 -27.71 12.46
N ALA A 536 0.03 -28.00 11.51
CA ALA A 536 -0.10 -29.13 10.59
C ALA A 536 0.04 -30.50 11.28
N VAL A 537 1.02 -30.66 12.18
CA VAL A 537 1.31 -31.96 12.82
C VAL A 537 0.16 -32.46 13.70
N PRO A 538 -0.46 -31.62 14.56
CA PRO A 538 -1.65 -32.03 15.32
C PRO A 538 -2.88 -32.25 14.45
N LEU A 539 -3.06 -31.49 13.36
CA LEU A 539 -4.21 -31.63 12.47
C LEU A 539 -4.18 -32.94 11.65
N ILE A 540 -2.99 -33.48 11.34
CA ILE A 540 -2.83 -34.79 10.68
C ILE A 540 -3.06 -35.95 11.68
N GLY A 541 -3.29 -35.66 12.96
CA GLY A 541 -3.59 -36.65 13.98
C GLY A 541 -2.36 -37.35 14.56
N LEU A 542 -1.14 -36.87 14.27
CA LEU A 542 0.10 -37.42 14.81
C LEU A 542 0.31 -37.05 16.29
N THR A 543 -0.30 -35.95 16.75
CA THR A 543 -0.17 -35.42 18.12
C THR A 543 -1.44 -34.67 18.54
N GLY A 544 -1.49 -34.20 19.79
CA GLY A 544 -2.60 -33.38 20.31
C GLY A 544 -2.27 -31.89 20.43
N ALA A 545 -3.24 -31.10 20.90
CA ALA A 545 -3.10 -29.66 21.11
C ALA A 545 -1.92 -29.23 21.99
N TRP A 546 -1.48 -30.09 22.93
CA TRP A 546 -0.33 -29.84 23.78
C TRP A 546 0.97 -29.68 22.97
N PHE A 547 1.11 -30.40 21.85
CA PHE A 547 2.28 -30.29 20.97
C PHE A 547 2.30 -28.93 20.27
N ALA A 548 1.15 -28.44 19.82
CA ALA A 548 1.05 -27.11 19.20
C ALA A 548 1.56 -26.02 20.15
N ALA A 549 1.13 -26.07 21.42
CA ALA A 549 1.54 -25.11 22.44
C ALA A 549 3.02 -25.27 22.82
N ALA A 550 3.49 -26.49 23.05
CA ALA A 550 4.88 -26.74 23.44
C ALA A 550 5.85 -26.39 22.31
N TYR A 551 5.55 -26.79 21.08
CA TYR A 551 6.37 -26.50 19.91
C TYR A 551 6.43 -25.00 19.63
N SER A 552 5.27 -24.32 19.54
CA SER A 552 5.23 -22.88 19.25
C SER A 552 5.98 -22.10 20.34
N LEU A 553 5.72 -22.38 21.62
CA LEU A 553 6.34 -21.64 22.71
C LEU A 553 7.87 -21.80 22.72
N ASN A 554 8.38 -23.04 22.58
CA ASN A 554 9.82 -23.28 22.62
C ASN A 554 10.53 -22.71 21.39
N VAL A 555 9.99 -22.92 20.19
CA VAL A 555 10.60 -22.47 18.94
C VAL A 555 10.55 -20.95 18.82
N ASP A 556 9.40 -20.33 19.11
CA ASP A 556 9.23 -18.89 18.95
C ASP A 556 9.99 -18.10 20.02
N LEU A 557 10.08 -18.64 21.25
CA LEU A 557 10.91 -18.04 22.30
C LEU A 557 12.41 -18.16 21.99
N ALA A 558 12.85 -19.33 21.49
CA ALA A 558 14.23 -19.51 21.03
C ALA A 558 14.56 -18.56 19.87
N MET A 559 13.61 -18.37 18.95
CA MET A 559 13.76 -17.43 17.84
C MET A 559 13.83 -15.99 18.32
N LEU A 560 12.99 -15.59 19.28
CA LEU A 560 13.06 -14.25 19.87
C LEU A 560 14.40 -14.02 20.56
N ALA A 561 14.86 -14.96 21.37
CA ALA A 561 16.17 -14.87 22.02
C ALA A 561 17.32 -14.78 21.00
N GLY A 562 17.28 -15.63 19.95
CA GLY A 562 18.25 -15.61 18.85
C GLY A 562 18.21 -14.29 18.08
N SER A 563 17.03 -13.78 17.76
CA SER A 563 16.85 -12.49 17.08
C SER A 563 17.37 -11.33 17.92
N ILE A 564 17.12 -11.32 19.23
CA ILE A 564 17.65 -10.31 20.14
C ILE A 564 19.18 -10.36 20.14
N ALA A 565 19.77 -11.54 20.29
CA ALA A 565 21.23 -11.71 20.32
C ALA A 565 21.90 -11.29 19.01
N LEU A 566 21.37 -11.72 17.86
CA LEU A 566 21.89 -11.41 16.54
C LEU A 566 21.73 -9.92 16.21
N SER A 567 20.55 -9.35 16.47
CA SER A 567 20.26 -7.93 16.22
C SER A 567 21.11 -7.03 17.11
N ALA A 568 21.25 -7.36 18.40
CA ALA A 568 22.10 -6.61 19.33
C ALA A 568 23.57 -6.64 18.88
N LYS A 569 24.10 -7.83 18.55
CA LYS A 569 25.48 -7.98 18.06
C LYS A 569 25.71 -7.19 16.76
N ARG A 570 24.74 -7.20 15.85
CA ARG A 570 24.82 -6.47 14.57
C ARG A 570 24.80 -4.96 14.79
N ILE A 571 23.96 -4.48 15.69
CA ILE A 571 23.87 -3.06 16.09
C ILE A 571 25.19 -2.63 16.75
N ASP A 572 25.71 -3.38 17.72
CA ASP A 572 26.94 -3.02 18.43
C ASP A 572 28.17 -3.01 17.51
N SER A 573 28.29 -3.98 16.61
CA SER A 573 29.45 -4.09 15.72
C SER A 573 29.40 -3.17 14.50
N ARG A 574 28.21 -2.88 13.97
CA ARG A 574 28.05 -2.27 12.63
C ARG A 574 27.05 -1.12 12.59
N TYR A 575 26.80 -0.44 13.73
CA TYR A 575 25.86 0.69 13.77
C TYR A 575 26.15 1.78 12.73
N PRO A 576 27.41 2.21 12.47
CA PRO A 576 27.69 3.23 11.47
C PRO A 576 27.24 2.83 10.06
N GLU A 577 27.37 1.54 9.69
CA GLU A 577 26.87 1.03 8.40
C GLU A 577 25.34 1.10 8.33
N ILE A 578 24.66 0.73 9.42
CA ILE A 578 23.19 0.81 9.53
C ILE A 578 22.73 2.26 9.42
N PHE A 579 23.38 3.17 10.17
CA PHE A 579 23.08 4.59 10.15
C PHE A 579 23.28 5.21 8.77
N ALA A 580 24.34 4.84 8.06
CA ALA A 580 24.61 5.32 6.70
C ALA A 580 23.48 5.02 5.71
N LYS A 581 22.73 3.92 5.92
CA LYS A 581 21.55 3.56 5.10
C LYS A 581 20.31 4.41 5.42
N VAL A 582 20.16 4.86 6.67
CA VAL A 582 18.93 5.54 7.16
C VAL A 582 19.11 7.03 7.47
N ARG A 583 20.33 7.58 7.32
CA ARG A 583 20.67 8.98 7.62
C ARG A 583 19.92 10.04 6.80
N LYS A 584 19.26 9.64 5.71
CA LYS A 584 18.47 10.55 4.85
C LYS A 584 17.08 9.96 4.67
N PHE A 585 16.06 10.81 4.83
CA PHE A 585 14.68 10.46 4.50
C PHE A 585 14.46 10.44 2.97
N LEU A 586 13.42 9.72 2.54
CA LEU A 586 13.01 9.57 1.14
C LEU A 586 12.28 10.78 0.53
#